data_AF-A0A3E0R2E5-F1
#
_entry.id   AF-A0A3E0R2E5-F1
#
_cell.length_a   1.000
_cell.length_b   1.000
_cell.length_c   1.000
_cell.angle_alpha   90.00
_cell.angle_beta   90.00
_cell.angle_gamma   90.00
#
_symmetry.space_group_name_H-M   'P 1'
#
loop_
_entity.id
_entity.type
_entity.pdbx_description
1 polymer ?
#
loop_
_entity_poly.entity_id
_entity_poly.type
_entity_poly.pdbx_seq_one_letter_code
_entity_poly.pdbx_strand_id
1 'polypeptide(L)'
;MRFIEVKIDMSSEAGFEEEISANDIFVPEEADYVDFGEKSEEYEVSTAETKKKVKLNKPFRTPKGPKKFSVYVKNEKGNVVKVNFGDPNMDIKRDDPARRKSFRARHQCDTNPGPKYKARYWSCRMWEAGKSVTSVTK
;
A
#
# COMPACT_ATOMS: atom_id res chain seq x y z
N MET A 1 -23.12 35.36 25.37
CA MET A 1 -22.61 34.67 24.15
C MET A 1 -21.46 33.77 24.55
N ARG A 2 -21.66 32.44 24.59
CA ARG A 2 -20.58 31.48 24.80
C ARG A 2 -19.99 31.13 23.43
N PHE A 3 -18.73 31.51 23.21
CA PHE A 3 -17.97 31.07 22.05
C PHE A 3 -17.57 29.61 22.25
N ILE A 4 -18.04 28.74 21.35
CA ILE A 4 -17.65 27.34 21.31
C ILE A 4 -16.36 27.27 20.49
N GLU A 5 -15.22 27.05 21.14
CA GLU A 5 -13.99 26.68 20.44
C GLU A 5 -14.11 25.25 19.92
N VAL A 6 -14.34 25.10 18.62
CA VAL A 6 -14.20 23.80 17.94
C VAL A 6 -12.72 23.56 17.73
N LYS A 7 -12.08 22.84 18.66
CA LYS A 7 -10.76 22.25 18.42
C LYS A 7 -10.92 21.08 17.45
N ILE A 8 -10.55 21.31 16.19
CA ILE A 8 -10.43 20.25 15.19
C ILE A 8 -9.11 19.52 15.46
N ASP A 9 -9.17 18.43 16.20
CA ASP A 9 -8.03 17.53 16.39
C ASP A 9 -7.73 16.79 15.08
N MET A 10 -6.67 17.24 14.40
CA MET A 10 -6.21 16.75 13.09
C MET A 10 -5.44 15.42 13.18
N SER A 11 -5.77 14.53 14.14
CA SER A 11 -4.92 13.38 14.52
C SER A 11 -5.61 12.01 14.57
N SER A 12 -6.65 11.76 13.76
CA SER A 12 -7.25 10.42 13.69
C SER A 12 -7.57 9.94 12.27
N GLU A 13 -6.63 10.02 11.33
CA GLU A 13 -6.57 9.04 10.24
C GLU A 13 -5.86 7.75 10.74
N ALA A 14 -6.39 7.15 11.80
CA ALA A 14 -6.04 5.78 12.16
C ALA A 14 -6.69 4.88 11.12
N GLY A 15 -5.86 4.15 10.36
CA GLY A 15 -6.31 3.26 9.30
C GLY A 15 -7.40 2.32 9.79
N PHE A 16 -8.54 2.35 9.10
CA PHE A 16 -9.62 1.40 9.31
C PHE A 16 -9.21 0.06 8.69
N GLU A 17 -9.33 -1.02 9.46
CA GLU A 17 -9.19 -2.39 8.99
C GLU A 17 -10.52 -2.76 8.30
N GLU A 18 -10.51 -2.97 6.98
CA GLU A 18 -11.66 -3.55 6.29
C GLU A 18 -11.38 -4.99 5.89
N GLU A 19 -12.38 -5.83 6.13
CA GLU A 19 -12.39 -7.23 5.74
C GLU A 19 -13.02 -7.35 4.34
N ILE A 20 -12.26 -7.83 3.36
CA ILE A 20 -12.81 -8.24 2.06
C ILE A 20 -13.43 -9.62 2.26
N SER A 21 -14.72 -9.75 1.97
CA SER A 21 -15.46 -11.01 2.14
C SER A 21 -15.47 -11.82 0.84
N ALA A 22 -15.56 -13.15 0.97
CA ALA A 22 -15.55 -14.09 -0.16
C ALA A 22 -16.70 -13.89 -1.16
N ASN A 23 -17.72 -13.09 -0.82
CA ASN A 23 -18.85 -12.80 -1.71
C ASN A 23 -18.50 -11.82 -2.83
N ASP A 24 -17.33 -11.16 -2.81
CA ASP A 24 -16.86 -10.27 -3.89
C ASP A 24 -16.00 -11.00 -4.94
N ILE A 25 -15.83 -12.32 -4.84
CA ILE A 25 -15.05 -13.12 -5.79
C ILE A 25 -16.02 -13.82 -6.74
N PHE A 26 -16.05 -13.37 -8.00
CA PHE A 26 -16.84 -13.97 -9.06
C PHE A 26 -16.22 -15.30 -9.50
N VAL A 27 -16.87 -16.41 -9.17
CA VAL A 27 -16.53 -17.73 -9.70
C VAL A 27 -17.28 -17.90 -11.02
N PRO A 28 -16.58 -18.14 -12.15
CA PRO A 28 -17.23 -18.35 -13.44
C PRO A 28 -18.09 -19.62 -13.44
N GLU A 29 -19.21 -19.57 -14.13
CA GLU A 29 -20.14 -20.71 -14.28
C GLU A 29 -19.57 -21.72 -15.30
N GLU A 30 -19.95 -23.00 -15.18
CA GLU A 30 -19.42 -24.09 -16.04
C GLU A 30 -19.59 -23.83 -17.54
N ALA A 31 -20.54 -22.99 -17.93
CA ALA A 31 -20.77 -22.60 -19.33
C ALA A 31 -19.63 -21.77 -19.95
N ASP A 32 -18.74 -21.18 -19.14
CA ASP A 32 -17.60 -20.38 -19.61
C ASP A 32 -16.31 -21.20 -19.79
N TYR A 33 -16.33 -22.52 -19.48
CA TYR A 33 -15.18 -23.41 -19.68
C TYR A 33 -15.04 -23.84 -21.15
N VAL A 34 -13.87 -23.61 -21.74
CA VAL A 34 -13.53 -24.06 -23.10
C VAL A 34 -12.58 -25.25 -23.00
N ASP A 35 -13.06 -26.45 -23.33
CA ASP A 35 -12.30 -27.70 -23.29
C ASP A 35 -11.18 -27.71 -24.36
N PHE A 36 -9.92 -27.60 -23.91
CA PHE A 36 -8.73 -27.60 -24.78
C PHE A 36 -8.05 -28.98 -24.88
N GLY A 37 -8.67 -30.06 -24.39
CA GLY A 37 -8.19 -31.44 -24.64
C GLY A 37 -7.00 -31.90 -23.79
N GLU A 38 -6.72 -31.27 -22.65
CA GLU A 38 -5.78 -31.81 -21.66
C GLU A 38 -6.47 -32.82 -20.73
N LYS A 39 -5.75 -33.90 -20.39
CA LYS A 39 -6.31 -35.05 -19.64
C LYS A 39 -6.43 -34.82 -18.13
N SER A 40 -5.80 -33.78 -17.61
CA SER A 40 -5.88 -33.36 -16.21
C SER A 40 -5.35 -31.94 -16.08
N GLU A 41 -6.20 -31.02 -15.63
CA GLU A 41 -5.80 -29.66 -15.29
C GLU A 41 -5.49 -29.60 -13.79
N GLU A 42 -4.24 -29.37 -13.42
CA GLU A 42 -3.85 -29.14 -12.03
C GLU A 42 -4.05 -27.65 -11.72
N TYR A 43 -5.19 -27.32 -11.13
CA TYR A 43 -5.47 -25.96 -10.69
C TYR A 43 -4.86 -25.73 -9.29
N GLU A 44 -3.93 -24.79 -9.17
CA GLU A 44 -3.56 -24.24 -7.85
C GLU A 44 -4.68 -23.32 -7.38
N VAL A 45 -5.77 -23.87 -6.82
CA VAL A 45 -6.61 -23.08 -5.92
C VAL A 45 -5.77 -22.89 -4.67
N SER A 46 -5.16 -21.71 -4.57
CA SER A 46 -4.66 -21.20 -3.31
C SER A 46 -5.84 -21.24 -2.35
N THR A 47 -5.86 -22.22 -1.45
CA THR A 47 -6.93 -22.41 -0.46
C THR A 47 -7.12 -21.09 0.29
N ALA A 48 -8.21 -20.43 -0.08
CA ALA A 48 -8.60 -19.10 0.35
C ALA A 48 -9.20 -19.17 1.76
N GLU A 49 -8.39 -19.52 2.76
CA GLU A 49 -8.88 -19.63 4.15
C GLU A 49 -8.07 -18.82 5.15
N THR A 50 -7.46 -17.72 4.70
CA THR A 50 -7.10 -16.66 5.63
C THR A 50 -7.67 -15.36 5.13
N LYS A 51 -8.78 -14.92 5.74
CA LYS A 51 -9.12 -13.50 5.85
C LYS A 51 -7.89 -12.82 6.46
N LYS A 52 -6.94 -12.39 5.62
CA LYS A 52 -5.75 -11.71 6.09
C LYS A 52 -6.22 -10.33 6.49
N LYS A 53 -6.33 -10.11 7.80
CA LYS A 53 -6.47 -8.77 8.38
C LYS A 53 -5.26 -7.95 7.95
N VAL A 54 -5.44 -7.19 6.89
CA VAL A 54 -4.41 -6.33 6.33
C VAL A 54 -4.61 -4.92 6.86
N LYS A 55 -3.54 -4.34 7.41
CA LYS A 55 -3.55 -2.95 7.87
C LYS A 55 -3.43 -2.03 6.66
N LEU A 56 -4.51 -1.36 6.32
CA LEU A 56 -4.53 -0.38 5.24
C LEU A 56 -3.65 0.83 5.60
N ASN A 57 -3.03 1.44 4.58
CA ASN A 57 -2.17 2.61 4.69
C ASN A 57 -0.95 2.45 5.62
N LYS A 58 -0.61 1.22 6.00
CA LYS A 58 0.56 0.92 6.83
C LYS A 58 1.59 0.14 6.01
N PRO A 59 2.70 0.77 5.60
CA PRO A 59 3.74 0.07 4.86
C PRO A 59 4.47 -0.94 5.75
N PHE A 60 4.89 -2.06 5.17
CA PHE A 60 5.65 -3.11 5.83
C PHE A 60 6.84 -3.55 4.96
N ARG A 61 7.86 -4.14 5.57
CA ARG A 61 9.05 -4.62 4.86
C ARG A 61 8.80 -5.96 4.19
N THR A 62 9.36 -6.13 3.00
CA THR A 62 9.27 -7.37 2.22
C THR A 62 10.65 -7.95 1.96
N PRO A 63 11.25 -8.71 2.90
CA PRO A 63 12.64 -9.16 2.78
C PRO A 63 12.87 -10.16 1.65
N LYS A 64 11.86 -10.96 1.29
CA LYS A 64 11.91 -11.94 0.18
C LYS A 64 11.25 -11.42 -1.10
N GLY A 65 10.86 -10.14 -1.13
CA GLY A 65 10.09 -9.57 -2.23
C GLY A 65 10.96 -8.83 -3.25
N PRO A 66 10.45 -8.59 -4.47
CA PRO A 66 11.16 -7.82 -5.50
C PRO A 66 11.36 -6.35 -5.14
N LYS A 67 10.66 -5.84 -4.11
CA LYS A 67 10.73 -4.47 -3.62
C LYS A 67 10.93 -4.47 -2.11
N LYS A 68 11.43 -3.35 -1.57
CA LYS A 68 11.80 -3.24 -0.15
C LYS A 68 10.59 -3.12 0.78
N PHE A 69 9.54 -2.45 0.32
CA PHE A 69 8.32 -2.22 1.08
C PHE A 69 7.07 -2.53 0.26
N SER A 70 6.02 -2.91 0.96
CA SER A 70 4.67 -3.08 0.43
C SER A 70 3.67 -2.33 1.30
N VAL A 71 2.57 -1.87 0.70
CA VAL A 71 1.46 -1.26 1.43
C VAL A 71 0.14 -1.59 0.74
N TYR A 72 -0.88 -1.85 1.54
CA TYR A 72 -2.25 -2.02 1.06
C TYR A 72 -2.98 -0.69 1.13
N VAL A 73 -3.59 -0.28 0.03
CA VAL A 73 -4.28 1.00 -0.10
C VAL A 73 -5.53 0.84 -0.92
N LYS A 74 -6.55 1.65 -0.65
CA LYS A 74 -7.74 1.71 -1.50
C LYS A 74 -7.50 2.66 -2.67
N ASN A 75 -7.93 2.27 -3.87
CA ASN A 75 -7.98 3.17 -5.02
C ASN A 75 -9.26 4.02 -4.99
N GLU A 76 -9.41 4.93 -5.96
CA GLU A 76 -10.60 5.78 -6.13
C GLU A 76 -11.89 4.99 -6.41
N LYS A 77 -11.77 3.76 -6.91
CA LYS A 77 -12.88 2.84 -7.18
C LYS A 77 -13.26 1.96 -5.98
N GLY A 78 -12.62 2.14 -4.82
CA GLY A 78 -12.87 1.34 -3.61
C GLY A 78 -12.05 0.04 -3.50
N ASN A 79 -11.31 -0.35 -4.54
CA ASN A 79 -10.56 -1.61 -4.55
C ASN A 79 -9.28 -1.50 -3.72
N VAL A 80 -9.01 -2.52 -2.88
CA VAL A 80 -7.74 -2.63 -2.17
C VAL A 80 -6.66 -3.13 -3.12
N VAL A 81 -5.64 -2.31 -3.34
CA VAL A 81 -4.48 -2.62 -4.16
C VAL A 81 -3.21 -2.72 -3.30
N LYS A 82 -2.33 -3.66 -3.67
CA LYS A 82 -1.00 -3.78 -3.07
C LYS A 82 0.00 -2.95 -3.87
N VAL A 83 0.53 -1.91 -3.25
CA VAL A 83 1.58 -1.06 -3.86
C VAL A 83 2.94 -1.50 -3.33
N ASN A 84 3.83 -1.89 -4.25
CA ASN A 84 5.22 -2.24 -3.94
C ASN A 84 6.13 -1.04 -4.25
N PHE A 85 7.03 -0.68 -3.34
CA PHE A 85 7.91 0.47 -3.52
C PHE A 85 9.25 0.31 -2.79
N GLY A 86 10.20 1.17 -3.15
CA GLY A 86 11.57 1.12 -2.64
C GLY A 86 12.41 0.01 -3.29
N ASP A 87 13.72 0.25 -3.33
CA ASP A 87 14.69 -0.67 -3.89
C ASP A 87 15.30 -1.54 -2.78
N PRO A 88 15.28 -2.88 -2.87
CA PRO A 88 15.87 -3.76 -1.86
C PRO A 88 17.34 -3.46 -1.54
N ASN A 89 18.11 -3.09 -2.56
CA ASN A 89 19.56 -2.92 -2.50
C ASN A 89 19.98 -1.49 -2.10
N MET A 90 19.04 -0.55 -2.00
CA MET A 90 19.34 0.83 -1.61
C MET A 90 18.74 1.20 -0.26
N ASP A 91 19.52 1.95 0.52
CA ASP A 91 19.07 2.53 1.78
C ASP A 91 18.63 3.99 1.65
N ILE A 92 17.63 4.33 2.45
CA ILE A 92 17.03 5.65 2.48
C ILE A 92 17.85 6.52 3.45
N LYS A 93 18.80 7.28 2.90
CA LYS A 93 19.64 8.23 3.65
C LYS A 93 18.91 9.55 3.93
N ARG A 94 17.93 9.52 4.85
CA ARG A 94 17.08 10.68 5.21
C ARG A 94 17.77 11.67 6.14
N ASP A 95 18.72 11.15 6.90
CA ASP A 95 19.61 11.84 7.84
C ASP A 95 20.44 12.91 7.13
N ASP A 96 20.85 12.65 5.89
CA ASP A 96 21.51 13.62 5.04
C ASP A 96 20.49 14.58 4.38
N PRO A 97 20.48 15.87 4.77
CA PRO A 97 19.52 16.84 4.24
C PRO A 97 19.74 17.13 2.74
N ALA A 98 20.97 17.04 2.24
CA ALA A 98 21.28 17.25 0.84
C ALA A 98 20.75 16.10 -0.01
N ARG A 99 20.98 14.84 0.40
CA ARG A 99 20.42 13.67 -0.30
C ARG A 99 18.91 13.65 -0.27
N ARG A 100 18.30 14.00 0.87
CA ARG A 100 16.85 14.14 0.99
C ARG A 100 16.29 15.18 0.02
N LYS A 101 16.88 16.38 -0.02
CA LYS A 101 16.46 17.45 -0.95
C LYS A 101 16.57 16.99 -2.41
N SER A 102 17.67 16.36 -2.78
CA SER A 102 17.90 15.85 -4.15
C SER A 102 16.91 14.74 -4.54
N PHE A 103 16.58 13.83 -3.63
CA PHE A 103 15.54 12.82 -3.88
C PHE A 103 14.18 13.47 -4.10
N ARG A 104 13.77 14.36 -3.19
CA ARG A 104 12.46 15.02 -3.24
C ARG A 104 12.28 15.86 -4.50
N ALA A 105 13.33 16.57 -4.93
CA ALA A 105 13.33 17.35 -6.16
C ALA A 105 13.14 16.46 -7.41
N ARG A 106 13.94 15.38 -7.55
CA ARG A 106 13.85 14.47 -8.70
C ARG A 106 12.52 13.71 -8.77
N HIS A 107 11.89 13.48 -7.62
CA HIS A 107 10.63 12.75 -7.54
C HIS A 107 9.41 13.65 -7.33
N GLN A 108 9.54 14.97 -7.45
CA GLN A 108 8.42 15.93 -7.36
C GLN A 108 7.59 15.77 -6.08
N CYS A 109 8.25 15.42 -4.96
CA CYS A 109 7.57 15.13 -3.71
C CYS A 109 6.88 16.36 -3.10
N ASP A 110 7.41 17.56 -3.36
CA ASP A 110 6.91 18.82 -2.84
C ASP A 110 5.85 19.46 -3.76
N THR A 111 5.80 19.08 -5.04
CA THR A 111 4.89 19.67 -6.03
C THR A 111 3.70 18.78 -6.33
N ASN A 112 3.94 17.48 -6.58
CA ASN A 112 2.88 16.51 -6.85
C ASN A 112 3.34 15.08 -6.51
N PRO A 113 3.20 14.62 -5.25
CA PRO A 113 3.53 13.26 -4.87
C PRO A 113 2.60 12.20 -5.52
N GLY A 114 1.43 12.61 -6.01
CA GLY A 114 0.41 11.73 -6.60
C GLY A 114 -0.48 11.05 -5.55
N PRO A 115 -1.45 10.24 -6.00
CA PRO A 115 -2.42 9.61 -5.11
C PRO A 115 -1.84 8.45 -4.30
N LYS A 116 -2.51 8.08 -3.18
CA LYS A 116 -2.07 7.03 -2.24
C LYS A 116 -1.86 5.66 -2.91
N TYR A 117 -2.54 5.36 -4.03
CA TYR A 117 -2.37 4.10 -4.76
C TYR A 117 -1.18 4.07 -5.75
N LYS A 118 -0.29 5.06 -5.70
CA LYS A 118 0.95 5.10 -6.52
C LYS A 118 2.21 5.01 -5.64
N ALA A 119 3.24 4.34 -6.16
CA ALA A 119 4.51 4.13 -5.45
C ALA A 119 5.28 5.42 -5.12
N ARG A 120 5.10 6.48 -5.92
CA ARG A 120 5.74 7.79 -5.72
C ARG A 120 5.31 8.41 -4.39
N TYR A 121 4.01 8.41 -4.09
CA TYR A 121 3.47 8.94 -2.85
C TYR A 121 4.15 8.32 -1.63
N TRP A 122 4.22 6.98 -1.59
CA TRP A 122 4.84 6.24 -0.48
C TRP A 122 6.34 6.46 -0.40
N SER A 123 7.03 6.52 -1.53
CA SER A 123 8.46 6.86 -1.56
C SER A 123 8.69 8.26 -0.98
N CYS A 124 7.90 9.26 -1.35
CA CYS A 124 8.00 10.60 -0.80
C CYS A 124 7.73 10.66 0.71
N ARG A 125 6.77 9.89 1.22
CA ARG A 125 6.50 9.74 2.66
C ARG A 125 7.68 9.15 3.41
N MET A 126 8.35 8.17 2.81
CA MET A 126 9.57 7.56 3.37
C MET A 126 10.80 8.48 3.30
N TRP A 127 10.73 9.62 2.62
CA TRP A 127 11.80 10.62 2.55
C TRP A 127 11.39 11.97 3.22
N GLU A 128 10.36 11.97 4.07
CA GLU A 128 10.04 13.13 4.91
C GLU A 128 11.13 13.42 5.96
N ALA A 129 11.30 14.67 6.39
CA ALA A 129 12.19 14.98 7.50
C ALA A 129 11.56 14.53 8.84
N GLY A 130 12.39 14.16 9.82
CA GLY A 130 11.95 13.93 11.21
C GLY A 130 11.16 12.63 11.48
N LYS A 131 10.93 11.77 10.49
CA LYS A 131 10.32 10.44 10.69
C LYS A 131 11.34 9.35 10.41
N SER A 132 11.41 8.34 11.27
CA SER A 132 12.24 7.16 11.03
C SER A 132 11.51 6.18 10.11
N VAL A 133 12.25 5.29 9.44
CA VAL A 133 11.60 4.19 8.69
C VAL A 133 10.77 3.32 9.64
N THR A 134 11.30 3.05 10.84
CA THR A 134 10.63 2.25 11.88
C THR A 134 9.33 2.87 12.39
N SER A 135 9.20 4.20 12.42
CA SER A 135 7.93 4.84 12.82
C SER A 135 6.85 4.71 11.74
N VAL A 136 7.26 4.67 10.46
CA VAL A 136 6.33 4.60 9.33
C VAL A 136 5.92 3.15 9.06
N THR A 137 6.85 2.19 9.16
CA THR A 137 6.57 0.78 8.91
C THR A 137 6.05 0.02 10.14
N LYS A 138 5.28 -1.06 9.96
CA LYS A 138 4.89 -2.00 11.03
C LYS A 138 4.94 -3.44 10.53
#